data_AF-A0A7Y1SNC6-F1
#
_entry.id   AF-A0A7Y1SNC6-F1
#
_cell.length_a   1.000
_cell.length_b   1.000
_cell.length_c   1.000
_cell.angle_alpha   90.00
_cell.angle_beta   90.00
_cell.angle_gamma   90.00
#
_symmetry.space_group_name_H-M   'P 1'
#
loop_
_entity.id
_entity.type
_entity.pdbx_description
1 polymer ?
#
loop_
_entity_poly.entity_id
_entity_poly.type
_entity_poly.pdbx_seq_one_letter_code
_entity_poly.pdbx_strand_id
1 'polypeptide(L)' 'MTDDLFREEAVKHRTRALFGEVILAGPISTWIITGLLALIFAGIVCFGLFGTINIDGTATPIWKWAIGSST' A
#
# COMPACT_ATOMS: atom_id res chain seq x y z
N MET A 1 18.74 -18.79 -53.91
CA MET A 1 19.49 -19.46 -52.82
C MET A 1 19.38 -18.57 -51.60
N THR A 2 18.30 -18.71 -50.86
CA THR A 2 18.14 -18.12 -49.53
C THR A 2 18.24 -19.28 -48.57
N ASP A 3 19.46 -19.47 -48.07
CA ASP A 3 19.79 -20.50 -47.11
C ASP A 3 18.90 -20.40 -45.88
N ASP A 4 18.58 -21.58 -45.37
CA ASP A 4 17.64 -21.91 -44.32
C ASP A 4 18.09 -21.31 -42.98
N LEU A 5 17.82 -20.01 -42.79
CA LEU A 5 18.31 -19.21 -41.66
C LEU A 5 17.65 -19.53 -40.32
N PHE A 6 16.68 -20.45 -40.30
CA PHE A 6 16.01 -20.87 -39.08
C PHE A 6 16.00 -22.39 -38.98
N ARG A 7 17.00 -22.89 -38.24
CA ARG A 7 17.09 -24.28 -37.83
C ARG A 7 15.79 -24.69 -37.13
N GLU A 8 15.04 -25.60 -37.74
CA GLU A 8 13.70 -26.03 -37.30
C GLU A 8 13.68 -26.52 -35.83
N GLU A 9 14.82 -27.06 -35.37
CA GLU A 9 15.08 -27.48 -33.99
C GLU A 9 14.99 -26.33 -32.97
N ALA A 10 15.40 -25.11 -33.36
CA ALA A 10 15.33 -23.92 -32.49
C ALA A 10 13.89 -23.37 -32.35
N VAL A 11 13.02 -23.67 -33.32
CA VAL A 11 11.58 -23.37 -33.26
C VAL A 11 10.87 -24.42 -32.39
N LYS A 12 11.20 -25.69 -32.56
CA LYS A 12 10.58 -26.81 -31.85
C LYS A 12 10.87 -26.85 -30.35
N HIS A 13 12.03 -26.35 -29.92
CA HIS A 13 12.43 -26.29 -28.51
C HIS A 13 12.03 -24.99 -27.77
N ARG A 14 11.47 -24.00 -28.46
CA ARG A 14 11.06 -22.72 -27.83
C ARG A 14 9.70 -22.76 -27.14
N THR A 15 8.91 -23.81 -27.36
CA THR A 15 7.55 -23.95 -26.81
C THR A 15 7.56 -24.76 -25.52
N ARG A 16 8.44 -24.42 -24.58
CA ARG A 16 8.22 -24.85 -23.19
C ARG A 16 7.18 -23.89 -22.62
N ALA A 17 5.92 -24.15 -22.95
CA ALA A 17 4.79 -23.46 -22.35
C ALA A 17 5.00 -23.51 -20.83
N LEU A 18 5.00 -22.34 -20.17
CA LEU A 18 4.89 -22.29 -18.73
C LEU A 18 3.57 -22.99 -18.37
N PHE A 19 3.67 -24.26 -17.95
CA PHE A 19 2.53 -25.03 -17.50
C PHE A 19 2.21 -24.58 -16.07
N GLY A 20 1.07 -23.94 -15.92
CA GLY A 20 0.61 -23.40 -14.64
C GLY A 20 -0.30 -22.21 -14.86
N GLU A 21 -1.19 -21.96 -13.92
CA GLU A 21 -2.06 -20.79 -13.92
C GLU A 21 -1.19 -19.54 -13.68
N VAL A 22 -1.02 -18.70 -14.71
CA VAL A 22 -0.29 -17.45 -14.57
C VAL A 22 -1.28 -16.40 -14.06
N ILE A 23 -1.24 -16.13 -12.76
CA ILE A 23 -2.00 -15.02 -12.17
C ILE A 23 -1.23 -13.73 -12.47
N LEU A 24 -1.74 -12.95 -13.43
CA LEU A 24 -1.30 -11.57 -13.61
C LEU A 24 -1.85 -10.74 -12.43
N ALA A 25 -1.05 -10.59 -11.38
CA ALA A 25 -1.35 -9.66 -10.31
C ALA A 25 -1.18 -8.23 -10.82
N GLY A 26 -2.31 -7.55 -11.07
CA GLY A 26 -2.31 -6.12 -11.37
C GLY A 26 -1.94 -5.27 -10.15
N PRO A 27 -1.48 -4.03 -10.34
CA PRO A 27 -1.25 -3.12 -9.22
C PRO A 27 -2.56 -2.88 -8.46
N ILE A 28 -2.48 -2.80 -7.13
CA ILE A 28 -3.63 -2.44 -6.29
C ILE A 28 -4.18 -1.10 -6.77
N SER A 29 -5.52 -1.01 -6.86
CA SER A 29 -6.20 0.22 -7.27
C SER A 29 -5.74 1.41 -6.42
N THR A 30 -5.30 2.48 -7.08
CA THR A 30 -4.87 3.72 -6.41
C THR A 30 -5.96 4.25 -5.47
N TRP A 31 -7.23 4.08 -5.83
CA TRP A 31 -8.36 4.48 -4.98
C TRP A 31 -8.43 3.73 -3.65
N ILE A 32 -8.05 2.45 -3.64
CA ILE A 32 -7.99 1.66 -2.40
C ILE A 32 -6.89 2.22 -1.50
N ILE A 33 -5.72 2.50 -2.06
CA ILE A 33 -4.59 3.07 -1.33
C ILE A 33 -4.95 4.46 -0.78
N THR A 34 -5.53 5.32 -1.62
CA THR A 34 -5.98 6.66 -1.23
C THR A 34 -7.05 6.59 -0.13
N GLY A 35 -8.03 5.69 -0.25
CA GLY A 35 -9.05 5.49 0.76
C GLY A 35 -8.46 5.03 2.10
N LEU A 36 -7.51 4.09 2.08
CA LEU A 36 -6.81 3.63 3.28
C LEU A 36 -6.05 4.78 3.95
N LEU A 37 -5.31 5.57 3.17
CA LEU A 37 -4.57 6.74 3.68
C LEU A 37 -5.51 7.79 4.27
N ALA A 38 -6.62 8.08 3.60
CA ALA A 38 -7.63 9.02 4.08
C ALA A 38 -8.24 8.56 5.42
N LEU A 39 -8.51 7.26 5.56
CA LEU A 39 -9.04 6.67 6.79
C LEU A 39 -8.03 6.77 7.94
N ILE A 40 -6.76 6.43 7.69
CA ILE A 40 -5.70 6.56 8.68
C ILE A 40 -5.55 8.02 9.12
N PHE A 41 -5.52 8.94 8.17
CA PHE A 41 -5.40 10.36 8.46
C PHE A 41 -6.58 10.88 9.28
N ALA A 42 -7.81 10.53 8.89
CA ALA A 42 -9.01 10.85 9.66
C ALA A 42 -8.94 10.28 11.09
N GLY A 43 -8.46 9.05 11.26
CA GLY A 43 -8.25 8.43 12.57
C GLY A 43 -7.28 9.23 13.45
N ILE A 44 -6.14 9.65 12.90
CA ILE A 44 -5.14 10.46 13.61
C ILE A 44 -5.72 11.82 14.02
N VAL A 45 -6.43 12.48 13.11
CA VAL A 45 -7.06 13.78 13.40
C VAL A 45 -8.12 13.64 14.49
N CYS A 46 -9.00 12.64 14.39
CA CYS A 46 -10.00 12.36 15.41
C CYS A 46 -9.34 12.05 16.76
N PHE A 47 -8.30 11.23 16.79
CA PHE A 47 -7.57 10.92 18.01
C PHE A 47 -6.90 12.16 18.62
N GLY A 48 -6.29 13.02 17.81
CA GLY A 48 -5.66 14.25 18.29
C GLY A 48 -6.66 15.27 18.86
N LEU A 49 -7.84 15.37 18.25
CA LEU A 49 -8.88 16.31 18.68
C LEU A 49 -9.68 15.83 19.88
N PHE A 50 -10.07 14.56 19.89
CA PHE A 50 -10.97 13.99 20.91
C PHE A 50 -10.24 13.19 22.00
N GLY A 51 -8.98 12.81 21.78
CA GLY A 51 -8.19 12.09 22.76
C GLY A 51 -7.86 12.97 23.96
N THR A 52 -8.04 12.40 25.15
CA THR A 52 -7.69 13.03 26.42
C THR A 52 -6.69 12.16 27.16
N ILE A 53 -5.72 12.79 27.80
CA ILE A 53 -4.78 12.15 28.72
C ILE A 53 -5.07 12.63 30.14
N ASN A 54 -4.87 11.75 31.11
CA ASN A 54 -5.06 12.09 32.51
C ASN A 54 -3.70 12.44 33.11
N ILE A 55 -3.53 13.70 33.53
CA ILE A 55 -2.35 14.19 34.23
C ILE A 55 -2.82 14.73 35.58
N ASP A 56 -2.26 14.20 36.66
CA ASP A 56 -2.52 14.65 38.03
C ASP A 56 -4.02 14.75 38.40
N GLY A 57 -4.83 13.81 37.88
CA GLY A 57 -6.27 13.75 38.13
C GLY A 57 -7.12 14.65 37.24
N THR A 58 -6.50 15.36 36.29
CA THR A 58 -7.20 16.22 35.33
C THR A 58 -7.13 15.64 33.91
N ALA A 59 -8.29 15.55 33.25
CA ALA A 59 -8.36 15.14 31.85
C ALA A 59 -7.98 16.33 30.96
N THR A 60 -6.81 16.25 30.32
CA THR A 60 -6.31 17.28 29.41
C THR A 60 -6.37 16.76 27.96
N PRO A 61 -6.84 17.58 27.00
CA PRO A 61 -6.81 17.19 25.59
C PRO A 61 -5.37 16.97 25.11
N ILE A 62 -5.15 15.94 24.30
CA ILE A 62 -3.81 15.56 23.79
C ILE A 62 -3.16 16.71 23.04
N TRP A 63 -3.92 17.44 22.22
CA TRP A 63 -3.40 18.59 21.49
C TRP A 63 -2.92 19.71 22.42
N LYS A 64 -3.62 19.97 23.54
CA LYS A 64 -3.26 20.99 24.54
C LYS A 64 -1.95 20.63 25.23
N TRP A 65 -1.79 19.34 25.56
CA TRP A 65 -0.57 18.79 26.14
C TRP A 65 0.62 18.84 25.17
N ALA A 66 0.43 18.40 23.91
CA ALA A 66 1.49 18.33 22.92
C ALA A 66 2.07 19.71 22.56
N ILE A 67 1.26 20.76 22.62
CA ILE A 67 1.68 22.15 22.36
C ILE A 67 2.42 22.75 23.58
N GLY A 68 2.47 22.06 24.72
CA GLY A 68 3.12 22.56 25.94
C GLY A 68 2.35 23.70 26.61
N SER A 69 1.07 23.88 26.27
CA SER A 69 0.21 24.89 26.89
C SER A 69 -0.27 24.41 28.27
N SER A 70 0.64 24.28 29.21
CA SER A 70 0.33 24.10 30.63
C SER A 70 -0.10 25.45 31.22
N THR A 71 -1.39 25.75 31.10
CA THR A 71 -2.11 26.74 31.93
C THR A 71 -3.36 26.10 32.48
#